data_AF-A0A524LA10-F1
#
_entry.id   AF-A0A524LA10-F1
#
_cell.length_a   1.000
_cell.length_b   1.000
_cell.length_c   1.000
_cell.angle_alpha   90.00
_cell.angle_beta   90.00
_cell.angle_gamma   90.00
#
_symmetry.space_group_name_H-M   'P 1'
#
loop_
_entity.id
_entity.type
_entity.pdbx_description
1 polymer ?
#
loop_
_entity_poly.entity_id
_entity_poly.type
_entity_poly.pdbx_seq_one_letter_code
_entity_poly.pdbx_strand_id
1 'polypeptide(L)' 'MGERHPRIAILLSGSGTSLENLLLRIDEGDVPGEVCVVVASKANAFGLERARRREIPALAVSRKEHP' A
#
# COMPACT_ATOMS: atom_id res chain seq x y z
N MET A 1 -10.81 -25.03 -8.47
CA MET A 1 -10.46 -23.70 -9.02
C MET A 1 -9.93 -22.90 -7.83
N GLY A 2 -8.63 -22.69 -7.70
CA GLY A 2 -8.07 -22.00 -6.53
C GLY A 2 -8.60 -20.56 -6.44
N GLU A 3 -8.92 -20.10 -5.24
CA GLU A 3 -9.38 -18.73 -5.02
C GLU A 3 -8.27 -17.76 -5.44
N ARG A 4 -8.55 -16.91 -6.43
CA ARG A 4 -7.63 -15.83 -6.82
C ARG A 4 -7.94 -14.62 -5.96
N HIS A 5 -7.08 -14.31 -5.01
CA HIS A 5 -7.16 -13.04 -4.29
C HIS A 5 -6.89 -11.88 -5.27
N PRO A 6 -7.73 -10.81 -5.23
CA PRO A 6 -7.46 -9.59 -5.95
C PRO A 6 -6.09 -9.02 -5.58
N ARG A 7 -5.31 -8.64 -6.59
CA ARG A 7 -4.03 -7.95 -6.39
C ARG A 7 -4.28 -6.46 -6.29
N ILE A 8 -3.89 -5.85 -5.18
CA ILE A 8 -4.21 -4.46 -4.84
C ILE A 8 -2.94 -3.62 -4.89
N ALA A 9 -3.01 -2.50 -5.62
CA ALA A 9 -2.02 -1.44 -5.58
C ALA A 9 -2.59 -0.25 -4.82
N ILE A 10 -1.85 0.29 -3.86
CA ILE A 10 -2.28 1.43 -3.03
C ILE A 10 -1.52 2.69 -3.44
N LEU A 11 -2.25 3.75 -3.72
CA LEU A 11 -1.69 5.08 -3.98
C LEU A 11 -1.95 5.99 -2.78
N LEU A 12 -0.91 6.65 -2.27
CA LEU A 12 -1.01 7.52 -1.10
C LEU A 12 -0.17 8.80 -1.23
N SER A 13 -0.39 9.74 -0.31
CA SER A 13 0.34 11.02 -0.26
C SER A 13 0.74 11.46 1.16
N GLY A 14 0.43 10.65 2.18
CA GLY A 14 0.48 11.04 3.59
C GLY A 14 0.79 9.90 4.56
N SER A 15 0.16 9.91 5.73
CA SER A 15 0.49 9.05 6.88
C SER A 15 0.29 7.56 6.64
N GLY A 16 -0.60 7.18 5.73
CA GLY A 16 -0.92 5.77 5.45
C GLY A 16 -1.84 5.10 6.48
N THR A 17 -2.64 5.85 7.25
CA THR A 17 -3.59 5.24 8.21
C THR A 17 -4.60 4.32 7.51
N SER A 18 -5.10 4.71 6.33
CA SER A 18 -5.99 3.86 5.54
C SER A 18 -5.31 2.59 5.01
N LEU A 19 -4.01 2.64 4.72
CA LEU A 19 -3.23 1.46 4.35
C LEU A 19 -3.20 0.46 5.51
N GLU A 20 -2.90 0.92 6.74
CA GLU A 20 -2.89 0.02 7.90
C GLU A 20 -4.24 -0.58 8.21
N ASN A 21 -5.31 0.22 8.16
CA ASN A 21 -6.66 -0.30 8.38
C ASN A 21 -7.03 -1.36 7.32
N LEU A 22 -6.69 -1.13 6.05
CA LEU A 22 -6.94 -2.11 5.00
C LEU A 22 -6.12 -3.39 5.20
N LEU A 23 -4.84 -3.28 5.57
CA LEU A 23 -3.99 -4.43 5.83
C LEU A 23 -4.52 -5.25 7.02
N LEU A 24 -4.98 -4.60 8.09
CA LEU A 24 -5.62 -5.29 9.21
C LEU A 24 -6.85 -6.09 8.76
N ARG A 25 -7.74 -5.50 7.95
CA ARG A 25 -8.92 -6.20 7.42
C ARG A 25 -8.56 -7.36 6.48
N ILE A 26 -7.46 -7.25 5.74
CA ILE A 26 -6.93 -8.34 4.91
C ILE A 26 -6.38 -9.46 5.80
N ASP A 27 -5.60 -9.13 6.83
CA ASP A 27 -5.06 -10.09 7.80
C ASP A 27 -6.18 -10.84 8.54
N GLU A 28 -7.27 -10.14 8.86
CA GLU A 28 -8.47 -10.69 9.52
C GLU A 28 -9.34 -11.54 8.58
N GLY A 29 -9.08 -11.52 7.26
CA GLY A 29 -9.86 -12.23 6.26
C GLY A 29 -11.18 -11.54 5.87
N ASP A 30 -11.46 -10.36 6.43
CA ASP A 30 -12.65 -9.56 6.11
C ASP A 30 -12.63 -9.02 4.67
N VAL A 31 -11.42 -8.76 4.14
CA VAL A 31 -11.21 -8.27 2.78
C VAL A 31 -10.40 -9.29 2.00
N PRO A 32 -10.98 -9.94 0.97
CA PRO A 32 -10.22 -10.82 0.10
C PRO A 32 -9.31 -9.97 -0.79
N GLY A 33 -7.99 -10.06 -0.57
CA GLY A 33 -7.02 -9.37 -1.41
C GLY A 33 -5.60 -9.43 -0.88
N GLU A 34 -4.65 -9.09 -1.75
CA GLU A 34 -3.23 -9.00 -1.42
C GLU A 34 -2.72 -7.63 -1.86
N VAL A 35 -2.15 -6.85 -0.94
CA VAL A 35 -1.51 -5.58 -1.28
C VAL A 35 -0.11 -5.88 -1.83
N CYS A 36 0.04 -5.76 -3.15
CA CYS A 36 1.30 -6.11 -3.81
C CYS A 36 2.27 -4.92 -3.93
N VAL A 37 1.78 -3.68 -3.86
CA VAL A 37 2.61 -2.47 -3.98
C VAL A 37 1.94 -1.25 -3.36
N VAL A 38 2.76 -0.38 -2.78
CA VAL A 38 2.36 0.96 -2.33
C VAL A 38 3.16 2.01 -3.09
N VAL A 39 2.47 2.96 -3.70
CA VAL A 39 3.07 4.08 -4.43
C VAL A 39 2.69 5.38 -3.75
N ALA A 40 3.68 6.19 -3.41
CA ALA A 40 3.46 7.51 -2.82
C ALA A 40 3.79 8.63 -3.81
N SER A 41 2.94 9.65 -3.83
CA SER A 41 3.20 10.90 -4.58
C SER A 41 4.24 11.82 -3.93
N LYS A 42 4.68 11.51 -2.70
CA LYS A 42 5.71 12.24 -1.94
C LYS A 42 6.73 11.25 -1.38
N ALA A 43 8.01 11.56 -1.54
CA ALA A 43 9.11 10.71 -1.05
C ALA A 43 9.14 10.56 0.49
N ASN A 44 8.63 11.55 1.22
CA ASN A 44 8.57 11.56 2.69
C ASN A 44 7.21 11.13 3.25
N ALA A 45 6.33 10.50 2.45
CA ALA A 45 5.07 10.00 2.96
C ALA A 45 5.30 8.85 3.95
N PHE A 46 4.88 9.02 5.20
CA PHE A 46 5.05 8.01 6.25
C PHE A 46 4.36 6.68 5.94
N GLY A 47 3.36 6.68 5.04
CA GLY A 47 2.75 5.45 4.53
C GLY A 47 3.73 4.50 3.83
N LEU A 48 4.85 5.00 3.27
CA LEU A 48 5.90 4.15 2.71
C LEU A 48 6.60 3.32 3.78
N GLU A 49 6.87 3.90 4.95
CA GLU A 49 7.48 3.19 6.07
C GLU A 49 6.55 2.09 6.59
N ARG A 50 5.24 2.37 6.67
CA ARG A 50 4.23 1.37 7.06
C ARG A 50 4.19 0.19 6.10
N ALA A 51 4.26 0.45 4.79
CA ALA A 51 4.34 -0.60 3.77
C ALA A 51 5.62 -1.45 3.91
N ARG A 52 6.78 -0.81 4.08
CA ARG A 52 8.08 -1.48 4.25
C ARG A 52 8.12 -2.38 5.47
N ARG A 53 7.52 -1.97 6.59
CA ARG A 53 7.41 -2.77 7.82
C ARG A 53 6.62 -4.06 7.64
N ARG A 54 5.76 -4.11 6.64
CA ARG A 54 4.96 -5.28 6.25
C ARG A 54 5.57 -6.01 5.04
N GLU A 55 6.81 -5.68 4.68
CA GLU A 55 7.54 -6.25 3.54
C GLU A 55 6.83 -6.03 2.18
N ILE A 56 5.96 -5.03 2.10
CA ILE A 56 5.26 -4.66 0.87
C ILE A 56 6.16 -3.71 0.06
N PRO A 57 6.37 -3.96 -1.25
CA PRO A 57 7.08 -3.05 -2.13
C PRO A 57 6.53 -1.62 -2.04
N ALA A 58 7.39 -0.66 -1.72
CA ALA A 58 7.01 0.72 -1.45
C ALA A 58 7.86 1.71 -2.25
N LEU A 59 7.21 2.41 -3.19
CA LEU A 59 7.86 3.28 -4.17
C LEU A 59 7.38 4.73 -3.99
N ALA A 60 8.30 5.68 -4.06
CA ALA A 60 7.96 7.08 -4.18
C ALA A 60 8.07 7.50 -5.66
N VAL A 61 6.99 8.07 -6.19
CA VAL A 61 6.99 8.73 -7.51
C VAL A 61 6.63 10.18 -7.26
N SER A 62 7.66 11.01 -7.09
CA SER A 62 7.46 12.43 -6.77
C SER A 62 6.87 13.15 -7.97
N ARG A 63 5.73 13.82 -7.77
CA ARG A 63 5.14 14.68 -8.81
C ARG A 63 6.09 15.80 -9.26
N LYS A 64 7.03 16.22 -8.43
CA LYS A 64 8.03 17.26 -8.77
C LYS A 64 9.10 16.75 -9.74
N GLU A 65 9.35 15.45 -9.75
CA GLU A 65 10.38 14.82 -10.60
C GLU A 65 9.81 14.37 -11.95
N HIS A 66 8.47 14.36 -12.07
CA HIS A 66 7.73 13.93 -13.27
C HIS A 66 6.57 14.91 -13.57
N PRO A 67 6.87 16.09 -14.16
CA PRO A 67 5.88 17.12 -14.48
C PRO A 67 4.95 16.77 -15.64
#